data_AF-A0A3D4PC88-F1
#
_entry.id   AF-A0A3D4PC88-F1
#
_cell.length_a   1.000
_cell.length_b   1.000
_cell.length_c   1.000
_cell.angle_alpha   90.00
_cell.angle_beta   90.00
_cell.angle_gamma   90.00
#
_symmetry.space_group_name_H-M   'P 1'
#
loop_
_entity.id
_entity.type
_entity.pdbx_description
1 polymer ?
#
loop_
_entity_poly.entity_id
_entity_poly.type
_entity_poly.pdbx_seq_one_letter_code
_entity_poly.pdbx_strand_id
1 'polypeptide(L)'
;MVEAAADRGEVEQDQQPINLNGIPADRVERIEQTAVTLATAVMYDRLRIENLVERTTADSGLGRLYREDYPAALEQAGLHEIELIDRFPVLTGYFGFTRGNPTPGESRLIPFRNKRNHLRVHSEITETEALLVRLDPVRVAEWITEQRHHTIDDWNDAASARQSLLRAGIFPAPGTDPLQQRSVGSDLLTLTHTYCHRMIRRAAVFAGIDRNALSELVIPEHLCFFVYAASKGDFVLGGLQALFETELNR
;
A
#
# COMPACT_ATOMS: atom_id res chain seq x y z
N MET A 1 -8.56 -7.18 -19.43
CA MET A 1 -7.64 -6.83 -18.32
C MET A 1 -8.14 -7.42 -17.01
N VAL A 2 -9.39 -7.13 -16.59
CA VAL A 2 -9.98 -7.75 -15.39
C VAL A 2 -10.11 -9.28 -15.51
N GLU A 3 -10.57 -9.80 -16.66
CA GLU A 3 -10.59 -11.26 -16.93
C GLU A 3 -9.19 -11.89 -16.91
N ALA A 4 -8.20 -11.24 -17.53
CA ALA A 4 -6.82 -11.74 -17.54
C ALA A 4 -6.16 -11.73 -16.15
N ALA A 5 -6.58 -10.82 -15.26
CA ALA A 5 -6.16 -10.79 -13.86
C ALA A 5 -6.90 -11.87 -13.04
N ALA A 6 -8.20 -12.06 -13.27
CA ALA A 6 -8.98 -13.12 -12.63
C ALA A 6 -8.50 -14.53 -13.01
N ASP A 7 -8.08 -14.75 -14.25
CA ASP A 7 -7.52 -16.02 -14.75
C ASP A 7 -6.14 -16.34 -14.15
N ARG A 8 -5.41 -15.32 -13.68
CA ARG A 8 -4.13 -15.47 -12.96
C ARG A 8 -4.28 -15.54 -11.45
N GLY A 9 -5.52 -15.61 -10.94
CA GLY A 9 -5.82 -15.60 -9.51
C GLY A 9 -5.51 -14.25 -8.85
N GLU A 10 -5.35 -13.18 -9.63
CA GLU A 10 -4.95 -11.87 -9.15
C GLU A 10 -6.11 -11.07 -8.54
N VAL A 11 -7.34 -11.54 -8.78
CA VAL A 11 -8.61 -11.02 -8.26
C VAL A 11 -9.39 -12.22 -7.72
N GLU A 12 -9.87 -12.17 -6.48
CA GLU A 12 -10.81 -13.18 -5.95
C GLU A 12 -12.04 -13.24 -6.86
N GLN A 13 -12.30 -14.40 -7.47
CA GLN A 13 -13.38 -14.59 -8.45
C GLN A 13 -14.79 -14.49 -7.83
N ASP A 14 -14.90 -14.41 -6.50
CA ASP A 14 -16.16 -14.48 -5.75
C ASP A 14 -16.67 -13.13 -5.22
N GLN A 15 -16.04 -12.01 -5.62
CA GLN A 15 -16.43 -10.68 -5.13
C GLN A 15 -17.56 -10.09 -5.98
N GLN A 16 -18.74 -9.90 -5.37
CA GLN A 16 -19.80 -9.06 -5.93
C GLN A 16 -19.22 -7.70 -6.37
N PRO A 17 -19.64 -7.14 -7.51
CA PRO A 17 -19.13 -5.86 -7.99
C PRO A 17 -19.34 -4.77 -6.92
N ILE A 18 -18.28 -3.99 -6.65
CA ILE A 18 -18.32 -2.90 -5.67
C ILE A 18 -19.42 -1.91 -6.09
N ASN A 19 -20.42 -1.76 -5.24
CA ASN A 19 -21.51 -0.82 -5.49
C ASN A 19 -21.08 0.61 -5.13
N LEU A 20 -20.73 1.39 -6.16
CA LEU A 20 -20.31 2.79 -6.05
C LEU A 20 -21.48 3.79 -6.17
N ASN A 21 -22.74 3.31 -6.23
CA ASN A 21 -23.90 4.18 -6.32
C ASN A 21 -23.97 5.11 -5.09
N GLY A 22 -24.33 6.38 -5.33
CA GLY A 22 -24.41 7.40 -4.29
C GLY A 22 -23.09 8.09 -3.94
N ILE A 23 -21.97 7.67 -4.55
CA ILE A 23 -20.69 8.38 -4.44
C ILE A 23 -20.61 9.46 -5.54
N PRO A 24 -20.20 10.71 -5.21
CA PRO A 24 -19.93 11.75 -6.21
C PRO A 24 -18.94 11.32 -7.30
N ALA A 25 -19.15 11.77 -8.54
CA ALA A 25 -18.39 11.32 -9.71
C ALA A 25 -16.87 11.58 -9.61
N ASP A 26 -16.48 12.72 -9.05
CA ASP A 26 -15.07 13.09 -8.80
C ASP A 26 -14.39 12.13 -7.81
N ARG A 27 -15.14 11.65 -6.81
CA ARG A 27 -14.65 10.65 -5.86
C ARG A 27 -14.54 9.27 -6.48
N VAL A 28 -15.50 8.89 -7.33
CA VAL A 28 -15.43 7.63 -8.09
C VAL A 28 -14.19 7.61 -8.95
N GLU A 29 -13.93 8.68 -9.71
CA GLU A 29 -12.73 8.80 -10.54
C GLU A 29 -11.44 8.60 -9.72
N ARG A 30 -11.34 9.21 -8.53
CA ARG A 30 -10.18 9.01 -7.64
C ARG A 30 -10.05 7.56 -7.16
N ILE A 31 -11.15 6.91 -6.77
CA ILE A 31 -11.15 5.51 -6.33
C ILE A 31 -10.71 4.59 -7.47
N GLU A 32 -11.16 4.85 -8.70
CA GLU A 32 -10.75 4.12 -9.89
C GLU A 32 -9.27 4.33 -10.21
N GLN A 33 -8.77 5.57 -10.12
CA GLN A 33 -7.34 5.88 -10.32
C GLN A 33 -6.45 5.15 -9.30
N THR A 34 -6.86 5.10 -8.04
CA THR A 34 -6.10 4.36 -7.01
C THR A 34 -6.22 2.85 -7.20
N ALA A 35 -7.35 2.34 -7.70
CA ALA A 35 -7.50 0.93 -8.07
C ALA A 35 -6.59 0.55 -9.26
N VAL A 36 -6.49 1.40 -10.29
CA VAL A 36 -5.56 1.20 -11.41
C VAL A 36 -4.11 1.25 -10.93
N THR A 37 -3.78 2.16 -10.02
CA THR A 37 -2.45 2.24 -9.40
C THR A 37 -2.11 0.94 -8.68
N LEU A 38 -3.03 0.43 -7.85
CA LEU A 38 -2.90 -0.84 -7.15
C LEU A 38 -2.74 -2.01 -8.14
N ALA A 39 -3.59 -2.09 -9.16
CA ALA A 39 -3.53 -3.12 -10.19
C ALA A 39 -2.20 -3.11 -10.97
N THR A 40 -1.67 -1.92 -11.27
CA THR A 40 -0.38 -1.76 -11.96
C THR A 40 0.77 -2.20 -11.05
N ALA A 41 0.71 -1.87 -9.77
CA ALA A 41 1.72 -2.25 -8.79
C ALA A 41 1.81 -3.78 -8.57
N VAL A 42 0.71 -4.50 -8.72
CA VAL A 42 0.63 -5.96 -8.54
C VAL A 42 0.64 -6.75 -9.85
N MET A 43 0.94 -6.11 -10.98
CA MET A 43 0.86 -6.71 -12.32
C MET A 43 1.91 -7.81 -12.56
N TYR A 44 3.01 -7.80 -11.80
CA TYR A 44 4.09 -8.78 -11.87
C TYR A 44 3.94 -9.88 -10.81
N ASP A 45 4.92 -10.79 -10.77
CA ASP A 45 4.87 -11.95 -9.89
C ASP A 45 4.71 -11.54 -8.41
N ARG A 46 3.85 -12.30 -7.72
CA ARG A 46 3.57 -12.12 -6.31
C ARG A 46 3.83 -13.42 -5.58
N LEU A 47 4.42 -13.30 -4.40
CA LEU A 47 4.58 -14.39 -3.47
C LEU A 47 3.66 -14.14 -2.28
N ARG A 48 2.70 -15.05 -2.10
CA ARG A 48 1.77 -15.06 -0.97
C ARG A 48 2.19 -16.09 0.07
N ILE A 49 1.61 -15.99 1.27
CA ILE A 49 1.85 -16.95 2.35
C ILE A 49 1.39 -18.34 1.92
N GLU A 50 0.29 -18.46 1.15
CA GLU A 50 -0.21 -19.74 0.63
C GLU A 50 0.83 -20.42 -0.27
N ASN A 51 1.55 -19.65 -1.09
CA ASN A 51 2.62 -20.19 -1.93
C ASN A 51 3.79 -20.71 -1.08
N LEU A 52 4.09 -20.08 0.06
CA LEU A 52 5.10 -20.58 1.00
C LEU A 52 4.65 -21.88 1.67
N VAL A 53 3.37 -22.00 2.01
CA VAL A 53 2.78 -23.23 2.54
C VAL A 53 2.87 -24.37 1.52
N GLU A 54 2.53 -24.12 0.26
CA GLU A 54 2.61 -25.11 -0.83
C GLU A 54 4.05 -25.61 -1.07
N ARG A 55 5.04 -24.76 -0.81
CA ARG A 55 6.47 -25.08 -0.97
C ARG A 55 7.08 -25.78 0.26
N THR A 56 6.33 -26.00 1.33
CA THR A 56 6.83 -26.60 2.58
C THR A 56 6.05 -27.84 3.03
N THR A 57 6.77 -28.80 3.63
CA THR A 57 6.13 -29.99 4.22
C THR A 57 5.51 -29.67 5.58
N ALA A 58 4.45 -30.40 5.93
CA ALA A 58 3.73 -30.26 7.22
C ALA A 58 4.65 -30.36 8.44
N ASP A 59 5.66 -31.23 8.38
CA ASP A 59 6.55 -31.52 9.50
C ASP A 59 7.73 -30.55 9.61
N SER A 60 7.90 -29.64 8.64
CA SER A 60 9.00 -28.66 8.67
C SER A 60 8.70 -27.49 9.60
N GLY A 61 9.73 -26.94 10.25
CA GLY A 61 9.58 -25.77 11.11
C GLY A 61 9.00 -24.56 10.36
N LEU A 62 9.45 -24.33 9.12
CA LEU A 62 8.90 -23.29 8.24
C LEU A 62 7.44 -23.57 7.85
N GLY A 63 7.10 -24.84 7.60
CA GLY A 63 5.72 -25.22 7.31
C GLY A 63 4.75 -25.00 8.47
N ARG A 64 5.23 -25.02 9.72
CA ARG A 64 4.45 -24.61 10.89
C ARG A 64 4.36 -23.09 10.99
N LEU A 65 5.48 -22.38 10.83
CA LEU A 65 5.55 -20.92 10.83
C LEU A 65 4.51 -20.32 9.86
N TYR A 66 4.43 -20.84 8.64
CA TYR A 66 3.52 -20.32 7.61
C TYR A 66 2.04 -20.69 7.83
N ARG A 67 1.74 -21.83 8.45
CA ARG A 67 0.36 -22.30 8.68
C ARG A 67 -0.25 -21.82 9.98
N GLU A 68 0.57 -21.57 11.00
CA GLU A 68 0.10 -21.29 12.36
C GLU A 68 0.52 -19.88 12.79
N ASP A 69 1.82 -19.61 12.85
CA ASP A 69 2.34 -18.38 13.45
C ASP A 69 2.04 -17.14 12.60
N TYR A 70 2.18 -17.24 11.28
CA TYR A 70 1.91 -16.13 10.35
C TYR A 70 0.43 -15.73 10.36
N PRO A 71 -0.55 -16.63 10.14
CA PRO A 71 -1.96 -16.29 10.24
C PRO A 71 -2.35 -15.71 11.59
N ALA A 72 -1.85 -16.28 12.70
CA ALA A 72 -2.13 -15.77 14.03
C ALA A 72 -1.58 -14.34 14.25
N ALA A 73 -0.38 -14.05 13.73
CA ALA A 73 0.22 -12.72 13.82
C ALA A 73 -0.53 -11.69 12.97
N LEU A 74 -0.94 -12.04 11.74
CA LEU A 74 -1.74 -11.17 10.87
C LEU A 74 -3.10 -10.88 11.50
N GLU A 75 -3.78 -11.91 12.02
CA GLU A 75 -5.03 -11.76 12.74
C GLU A 75 -4.84 -10.86 13.95
N GLN A 76 -3.84 -11.09 14.81
CA GLN A 76 -3.61 -10.24 15.97
C GLN A 76 -3.32 -8.77 15.57
N ALA A 77 -2.62 -8.55 14.47
CA ALA A 77 -2.30 -7.23 13.95
C ALA A 77 -3.46 -6.55 13.21
N GLY A 78 -4.59 -7.23 12.99
CA GLY A 78 -5.71 -6.71 12.21
C GLY A 78 -5.39 -6.51 10.73
N LEU A 79 -4.54 -7.38 10.19
CA LEU A 79 -4.14 -7.42 8.79
C LEU A 79 -4.91 -8.53 8.08
N HIS A 80 -5.42 -8.22 6.89
CA HIS A 80 -6.07 -9.19 6.02
C HIS A 80 -5.04 -10.03 5.26
N GLU A 81 -4.01 -9.37 4.72
CA GLU A 81 -3.04 -10.02 3.83
C GLU A 81 -1.72 -9.23 3.81
N ILE A 82 -0.62 -9.95 3.62
CA ILE A 82 0.68 -9.41 3.24
C ILE A 82 1.19 -10.21 2.03
N GLU A 83 1.59 -9.53 0.96
CA GLU A 83 2.16 -10.13 -0.24
C GLU A 83 3.56 -9.53 -0.52
N LEU A 84 4.50 -10.36 -0.98
CA LEU A 84 5.75 -9.89 -1.55
C LEU A 84 5.60 -9.70 -3.06
N ILE A 85 6.06 -8.55 -3.55
CA ILE A 85 6.14 -8.21 -4.97
C ILE A 85 7.63 -8.11 -5.29
N ASP A 86 8.11 -9.00 -6.14
CA ASP A 86 9.53 -9.11 -6.48
C ASP A 86 10.00 -8.00 -7.44
N ARG A 87 9.10 -7.54 -8.30
CA ARG A 87 9.34 -6.55 -9.35
C ARG A 87 8.35 -5.39 -9.26
N PHE A 88 8.36 -4.69 -8.13
CA PHE A 88 7.55 -3.50 -7.92
C PHE A 88 8.08 -2.33 -8.79
N PRO A 89 7.26 -1.79 -9.72
CA PRO A 89 7.72 -0.75 -10.64
C PRO A 89 7.71 0.64 -9.99
N VAL A 90 8.83 1.36 -10.08
CA VAL A 90 8.96 2.73 -9.59
C VAL A 90 9.34 3.67 -10.73
N LEU A 91 8.45 4.59 -11.08
CA LEU A 91 8.71 5.69 -12.02
C LEU A 91 9.22 6.91 -11.25
N THR A 92 10.50 7.25 -11.42
CA THR A 92 11.08 8.48 -10.86
C THR A 92 11.11 9.58 -11.90
N GLY A 93 10.50 10.73 -11.59
CA GLY A 93 10.48 11.92 -12.45
C GLY A 93 11.35 13.05 -11.93
N TYR A 94 12.31 13.51 -12.73
CA TYR A 94 13.18 14.65 -12.48
C TYR A 94 12.71 15.86 -13.29
N PHE A 95 12.11 16.85 -12.62
CA PHE A 95 11.56 18.05 -13.26
C PHE A 95 12.46 19.29 -13.16
N GLY A 96 13.56 19.20 -12.39
CA GLY A 96 14.50 20.30 -12.23
C GLY A 96 15.62 19.98 -11.25
N PHE A 97 16.36 21.01 -10.87
CA PHE A 97 17.42 20.96 -9.88
C PHE A 97 17.41 22.24 -9.04
N THR A 98 17.92 22.18 -7.82
CA THR A 98 18.19 23.36 -6.98
C THR A 98 19.69 23.65 -6.99
N ARG A 99 20.06 24.94 -6.88
CA ARG A 99 21.44 25.37 -6.60
C ARG A 99 21.38 26.43 -5.50
N GLY A 100 22.17 26.27 -4.45
CA GLY A 100 22.22 27.21 -3.33
C GLY A 100 21.59 26.64 -2.04
N ASN A 101 21.00 27.53 -1.24
CA ASN A 101 20.58 27.23 0.14
C ASN A 101 19.41 26.22 0.18
N PRO A 102 19.54 25.07 0.88
CA PRO A 102 18.44 24.10 1.05
C PRO A 102 17.34 24.57 2.01
N THR A 103 17.46 25.73 2.66
CA THR A 103 16.42 26.27 3.56
C THR A 103 15.08 26.45 2.82
N PRO A 104 13.96 25.90 3.35
CA PRO A 104 12.63 26.12 2.79
C PRO A 104 12.31 27.62 2.64
N GLY A 105 11.80 28.02 1.48
CA GLY A 105 11.51 29.43 1.15
C GLY A 105 12.69 30.19 0.54
N GLU A 106 13.93 29.75 0.75
CA GLU A 106 15.14 30.31 0.11
C GLU A 106 15.65 29.45 -1.06
N SER A 107 15.24 28.18 -1.09
CA SER A 107 15.52 27.27 -2.21
C SER A 107 14.82 27.70 -3.49
N ARG A 108 15.59 27.85 -4.57
CA ARG A 108 15.06 28.07 -5.91
C ARG A 108 15.15 26.82 -6.76
N LEU A 109 14.00 26.26 -7.13
CA LEU A 109 13.88 25.19 -8.10
C LEU A 109 14.09 25.74 -9.51
N ILE A 110 15.05 25.17 -10.24
CA ILE A 110 15.32 25.46 -11.64
C ILE A 110 14.76 24.30 -12.48
N PRO A 111 13.66 24.49 -13.22
CA PRO A 111 13.08 23.42 -14.01
C PRO A 111 13.93 23.10 -15.23
N PHE A 112 13.95 21.84 -15.65
CA PHE A 112 14.50 21.48 -16.95
C PHE A 112 13.58 21.98 -18.06
N ARG A 113 14.17 22.57 -19.10
CA ARG A 113 13.41 23.10 -20.24
C ARG A 113 13.98 22.60 -21.56
N ASN A 114 13.12 22.36 -22.53
CA ASN A 114 13.53 22.01 -23.89
C ASN A 114 13.89 23.29 -24.70
N LYS A 115 14.35 23.11 -25.94
CA LYS A 115 14.71 24.24 -26.85
C LYS A 115 13.56 25.21 -27.13
N ARG A 116 12.30 24.78 -26.94
CA ARG A 116 11.09 25.60 -27.10
C ARG A 116 10.59 26.19 -25.77
N ASN A 117 11.42 26.16 -24.74
CA ASN A 117 11.11 26.67 -23.39
C ASN A 117 9.98 25.93 -22.65
N HIS A 118 9.52 24.77 -23.12
CA HIS A 118 8.53 23.95 -22.42
C HIS A 118 9.19 23.15 -21.28
N LEU A 119 8.42 22.88 -20.22
CA LEU A 119 8.86 22.02 -19.12
C LEU A 119 9.22 20.63 -19.66
N ARG A 120 10.38 20.13 -19.25
CA ARG A 120 10.84 18.78 -19.55
C ARG A 120 10.98 18.01 -18.26
N VAL A 121 10.37 16.82 -18.22
CA VAL A 121 10.56 15.86 -17.14
C VAL A 121 11.43 14.74 -17.71
N HIS A 122 12.58 14.51 -17.08
CA HIS A 122 13.37 13.31 -17.32
C HIS A 122 12.82 12.22 -16.41
N SER A 123 12.70 10.99 -16.90
CA SER A 123 12.14 9.91 -16.11
C SER A 123 12.94 8.63 -16.26
N GLU A 124 12.92 7.83 -15.21
CA GLU A 124 13.52 6.51 -15.15
C GLU A 124 12.52 5.55 -14.50
N ILE A 125 12.44 4.33 -15.02
CA ILE A 125 11.66 3.25 -14.43
C ILE A 125 12.65 2.24 -13.87
N THR A 126 12.53 1.95 -12.58
CA THR A 126 13.29 0.89 -11.92
C THR A 126 12.33 -0.14 -11.34
N GLU A 127 12.84 -1.34 -11.10
CA GLU A 127 12.11 -2.42 -10.42
C GLU A 127 12.80 -2.72 -9.10
N THR A 128 12.02 -3.04 -8.07
CA THR A 128 12.51 -3.28 -6.71
C THR A 128 11.59 -4.26 -5.97
N GLU A 129 12.01 -4.73 -4.79
CA GLU A 129 11.12 -5.47 -3.89
C GLU A 129 10.13 -4.55 -3.18
N ALA A 130 8.90 -5.02 -3.00
CA ALA A 130 7.91 -4.38 -2.15
C ALA A 130 7.09 -5.40 -1.35
N LEU A 131 6.65 -4.98 -0.18
CA LEU A 131 5.59 -5.64 0.58
C LEU A 131 4.29 -4.86 0.37
N LEU A 132 3.26 -5.54 -0.15
CA LEU A 132 1.89 -5.04 -0.11
C LEU A 132 1.22 -5.52 1.18
N VAL A 133 0.69 -4.59 1.97
CA VAL A 133 -0.02 -4.90 3.22
C VAL A 133 -1.45 -4.40 3.12
N ARG A 134 -2.41 -5.26 3.48
CA ARG A 134 -3.84 -4.95 3.51
C ARG A 134 -4.38 -5.03 4.93
N LEU A 135 -5.11 -4.01 5.35
CA LEU A 135 -5.82 -4.01 6.63
C LEU A 135 -7.12 -4.81 6.53
N ASP A 136 -7.54 -5.41 7.64
CA ASP A 136 -8.83 -6.08 7.77
C ASP A 136 -9.98 -5.04 7.69
N PRO A 137 -10.84 -5.08 6.66
CA PRO A 137 -11.90 -4.10 6.50
C PRO A 137 -12.96 -4.15 7.61
N VAL A 138 -13.22 -5.31 8.22
CA VAL A 138 -14.18 -5.45 9.32
C VAL A 138 -13.62 -4.77 10.57
N ARG A 139 -12.37 -5.07 10.93
CA ARG A 139 -11.71 -4.43 12.09
C ARG A 139 -11.54 -2.93 11.92
N VAL A 140 -11.28 -2.48 10.69
CA VAL A 140 -11.23 -1.05 10.37
C VAL A 140 -12.62 -0.42 10.54
N ALA A 141 -13.69 -1.06 10.06
CA ALA A 141 -15.05 -0.57 10.22
C ALA A 141 -15.45 -0.47 11.71
N GLU A 142 -15.18 -1.52 12.49
CA GLU A 142 -15.36 -1.53 13.96
C GLU A 142 -14.58 -0.40 14.63
N TRP A 143 -13.31 -0.20 14.27
CA TRP A 143 -12.52 0.90 14.82
C TRP A 143 -13.09 2.28 14.46
N ILE A 144 -13.57 2.46 13.23
CA ILE A 144 -14.19 3.71 12.76
C ILE A 144 -15.49 4.02 13.54
N THR A 145 -16.33 3.02 13.78
CA THR A 145 -17.61 3.23 14.50
C THR A 145 -17.43 3.29 16.01
N GLU A 146 -16.67 2.38 16.60
CA GLU A 146 -16.56 2.24 18.05
C GLU A 146 -15.54 3.20 18.66
N GLN A 147 -14.38 3.36 18.02
CA GLN A 147 -13.26 4.14 18.57
C GLN A 147 -13.17 5.55 17.98
N ARG A 148 -13.73 5.74 16.77
CA ARG A 148 -13.79 7.07 16.13
C ARG A 148 -15.19 7.69 16.14
N HIS A 149 -16.22 6.94 16.51
CA HIS A 149 -17.61 7.42 16.63
C HIS A 149 -18.17 8.00 15.32
N HIS A 150 -17.66 7.54 14.17
CA HIS A 150 -18.24 7.88 12.88
C HIS A 150 -19.42 6.95 12.58
N THR A 151 -20.44 7.50 11.93
CA THR A 151 -21.55 6.70 11.38
C THR A 151 -21.23 6.34 9.94
N ILE A 152 -21.32 5.04 9.63
CA ILE A 152 -21.20 4.48 8.27
C ILE A 152 -22.37 3.53 8.04
N ASP A 153 -22.60 3.12 6.79
CA ASP A 153 -23.63 2.12 6.48
C ASP A 153 -23.31 0.77 7.16
N ASP A 154 -24.35 0.03 7.55
CA ASP A 154 -24.20 -1.30 8.14
C ASP A 154 -23.41 -2.26 7.24
N TRP A 155 -22.70 -3.21 7.86
CA TRP A 155 -21.95 -4.26 7.19
C TRP A 155 -22.14 -5.61 7.88
N ASN A 156 -21.97 -6.70 7.12
CA ASN A 156 -22.09 -8.07 7.62
C ASN A 156 -20.93 -8.98 7.18
N ASP A 157 -20.07 -8.50 6.29
CA ASP A 157 -18.91 -9.19 5.75
C ASP A 157 -17.82 -8.18 5.35
N ALA A 158 -16.67 -8.70 4.93
CA ALA A 158 -15.53 -7.86 4.54
C ALA A 158 -15.83 -6.97 3.32
N ALA A 159 -16.63 -7.45 2.37
CA ALA A 159 -16.96 -6.73 1.15
C ALA A 159 -17.88 -5.53 1.44
N SER A 160 -18.96 -5.74 2.19
CA SER A 160 -19.88 -4.70 2.64
C SER A 160 -19.17 -3.70 3.56
N ALA A 161 -18.28 -4.14 4.45
CA ALA A 161 -17.47 -3.25 5.28
C ALA A 161 -16.60 -2.30 4.44
N ARG A 162 -15.89 -2.84 3.42
CA ARG A 162 -15.10 -2.02 2.49
C ARG A 162 -15.96 -1.01 1.75
N GLN A 163 -17.15 -1.42 1.30
CA GLN A 163 -18.09 -0.53 0.60
C GLN A 163 -18.59 0.61 1.50
N SER A 164 -18.97 0.30 2.74
CA SER A 164 -19.44 1.29 3.73
C SER A 164 -18.34 2.31 4.05
N LEU A 165 -17.10 1.84 4.24
CA LEU A 165 -15.93 2.70 4.45
C LEU A 165 -15.64 3.59 3.24
N LEU A 166 -15.68 3.04 2.02
CA LEU A 166 -15.48 3.79 0.77
C LEU A 166 -16.55 4.87 0.58
N ARG A 167 -17.83 4.56 0.83
CA ARG A 167 -18.94 5.52 0.71
C ARG A 167 -18.77 6.68 1.70
N ALA A 168 -18.45 6.39 2.95
CA ALA A 168 -18.23 7.40 3.99
C ALA A 168 -16.88 8.15 3.86
N GLY A 169 -15.90 7.57 3.18
CA GLY A 169 -14.52 8.06 3.07
C GLY A 169 -14.36 9.36 2.27
N ILE A 170 -14.50 10.51 2.94
CA ILE A 170 -14.13 11.82 2.38
C ILE A 170 -12.66 12.09 2.72
N PHE A 171 -11.75 11.75 1.80
CA PHE A 171 -10.31 11.87 2.02
C PHE A 171 -9.79 13.31 1.84
N PRO A 172 -8.92 13.78 2.75
CA PRO A 172 -8.32 15.11 2.68
C PRO A 172 -7.44 15.27 1.43
N ALA A 173 -7.39 16.49 0.88
CA ALA A 173 -6.54 16.79 -0.27
C ALA A 173 -5.05 16.81 0.15
N PRO A 174 -4.13 16.48 -0.77
CA PRO A 174 -2.69 16.60 -0.50
C PRO A 174 -2.32 17.99 0.05
N GLY A 175 -1.54 18.03 1.12
CA GLY A 175 -1.10 19.28 1.76
C GLY A 175 -2.12 19.91 2.73
N THR A 176 -3.32 19.32 2.89
CA THR A 176 -4.22 19.70 3.97
C THR A 176 -3.88 18.95 5.25
N ASP A 177 -3.98 19.62 6.40
CA ASP A 177 -3.75 18.98 7.70
C ASP A 177 -4.96 18.08 8.04
N PRO A 178 -4.78 16.75 8.13
CA PRO A 178 -5.89 15.83 8.42
C PRO A 178 -6.53 16.08 9.78
N LEU A 179 -5.83 16.75 10.71
CA LEU A 179 -6.34 17.06 12.05
C LEU A 179 -7.34 18.22 12.05
N GLN A 180 -7.38 19.02 10.99
CA GLN A 180 -8.28 20.18 10.91
C GLN A 180 -9.71 19.80 10.49
N GLN A 181 -9.88 18.67 9.79
CA GLN A 181 -11.19 18.19 9.34
C GLN A 181 -11.30 16.68 9.57
N ARG A 182 -11.77 16.31 10.76
CA ARG A 182 -11.96 14.89 11.11
C ARG A 182 -13.13 14.31 10.32
N SER A 183 -12.82 13.38 9.44
CA SER A 183 -13.75 12.59 8.62
C SER A 183 -13.33 11.12 8.65
N VAL A 184 -14.20 10.23 8.17
CA VAL A 184 -13.83 8.83 7.95
C VAL A 184 -12.58 8.75 7.07
N GLY A 185 -12.49 9.56 6.01
CA GLY A 185 -11.33 9.56 5.12
C GLY A 185 -10.03 10.03 5.80
N SER A 186 -10.08 11.04 6.68
CA SER A 186 -8.89 11.48 7.43
C SER A 186 -8.43 10.43 8.44
N ASP A 187 -9.37 9.73 9.08
CA ASP A 187 -9.07 8.67 10.05
C ASP A 187 -8.53 7.41 9.34
N LEU A 188 -9.08 7.05 8.17
CA LEU A 188 -8.56 5.97 7.33
C LEU A 188 -7.15 6.27 6.80
N LEU A 189 -6.90 7.51 6.34
CA LEU A 189 -5.58 7.95 5.92
C LEU A 189 -4.58 7.86 7.08
N THR A 190 -4.94 8.43 8.23
CA THR A 190 -4.11 8.40 9.44
C THR A 190 -3.80 6.96 9.88
N LEU A 191 -4.81 6.09 9.90
CA LEU A 191 -4.64 4.68 10.28
C LEU A 191 -3.69 3.96 9.33
N THR A 192 -3.96 4.01 8.03
CA THR A 192 -3.18 3.30 7.00
C THR A 192 -1.73 3.77 7.00
N HIS A 193 -1.51 5.09 7.09
CA HIS A 193 -0.18 5.68 7.14
C HIS A 193 0.56 5.31 8.45
N THR A 194 -0.15 5.24 9.58
CA THR A 194 0.42 4.78 10.86
C THR A 194 0.87 3.33 10.79
N TYR A 195 0.08 2.44 10.18
CA TYR A 195 0.48 1.06 9.93
C TYR A 195 1.71 1.00 9.03
N CYS A 196 1.73 1.79 7.95
CA CYS A 196 2.88 1.84 7.05
C CYS A 196 4.17 2.24 7.77
N HIS A 197 4.14 3.30 8.58
CA HIS A 197 5.33 3.75 9.31
C HIS A 197 5.77 2.76 10.38
N ARG A 198 4.82 2.05 11.01
CA ARG A 198 5.15 0.94 11.91
C ARG A 198 5.81 -0.20 11.16
N MET A 199 5.28 -0.57 10.00
CA MET A 199 5.85 -1.61 9.14
C MET A 199 7.26 -1.24 8.67
N ILE A 200 7.49 -0.02 8.17
CA ILE A 200 8.83 0.46 7.79
C ILE A 200 9.84 0.32 8.93
N ARG A 201 9.46 0.69 10.16
CA ARG A 201 10.37 0.59 11.32
C ARG A 201 10.71 -0.86 11.65
N ARG A 202 9.74 -1.77 11.55
CA ARG A 202 9.94 -3.20 11.77
C ARG A 202 10.76 -3.82 10.63
N ALA A 203 10.40 -3.52 9.40
CA ALA A 203 11.08 -3.99 8.20
C ALA A 203 12.55 -3.56 8.17
N ALA A 204 12.86 -2.31 8.52
CA ALA A 204 14.24 -1.85 8.62
C ALA A 204 15.10 -2.71 9.58
N VAL A 205 14.51 -3.13 10.72
CA VAL A 205 15.21 -3.96 11.71
C VAL A 205 15.39 -5.39 11.22
N PHE A 206 14.33 -6.03 10.75
CA PHE A 206 14.34 -7.46 10.41
C PHE A 206 14.93 -7.75 9.01
N ALA A 207 14.79 -6.83 8.06
CA ALA A 207 15.41 -6.95 6.74
C ALA A 207 16.86 -6.45 6.72
N GLY A 208 17.34 -5.81 7.79
CA GLY A 208 18.68 -5.21 7.84
C GLY A 208 18.85 -4.03 6.87
N ILE A 209 17.77 -3.36 6.48
CA ILE A 209 17.75 -2.25 5.54
C ILE A 209 17.72 -0.92 6.32
N ASP A 210 18.50 0.08 5.91
CA ASP A 210 18.40 1.41 6.50
C ASP A 210 16.98 1.96 6.32
N ARG A 211 16.41 2.53 7.38
CA ARG A 211 15.03 3.05 7.35
C ARG A 211 14.82 4.06 6.22
N ASN A 212 15.83 4.87 5.89
CA ASN A 212 15.76 5.87 4.83
C ASN A 212 15.93 5.27 3.42
N ALA A 213 16.28 3.99 3.33
CA ALA A 213 16.30 3.22 2.10
C ALA A 213 14.96 2.51 1.83
N LEU A 214 13.96 2.64 2.73
CA LEU A 214 12.59 2.21 2.50
C LEU A 214 11.72 3.42 2.16
N SER A 215 10.75 3.23 1.27
CA SER A 215 9.73 4.21 0.93
C SER A 215 8.35 3.56 0.92
N GLU A 216 7.31 4.40 0.79
CA GLU A 216 5.92 3.98 0.89
C GLU A 216 5.04 4.50 -0.23
N LEU A 217 4.02 3.70 -0.55
CA LEU A 217 2.87 4.13 -1.35
C LEU A 217 1.61 3.78 -0.56
N VAL A 218 0.92 4.79 -0.03
CA VAL A 218 -0.27 4.61 0.82
C VAL A 218 -1.53 4.79 -0.03
N ILE A 219 -2.45 3.83 0.05
CA ILE A 219 -3.70 3.81 -0.71
C ILE A 219 -4.88 3.58 0.25
N PRO A 220 -5.29 4.61 0.99
CA PRO A 220 -6.26 4.45 2.08
C PRO A 220 -7.68 4.14 1.58
N GLU A 221 -8.04 4.49 0.34
CA GLU A 221 -9.29 4.04 -0.30
C GLU A 221 -9.41 2.52 -0.34
N HIS A 222 -8.28 1.82 -0.50
CA HIS A 222 -8.22 0.36 -0.61
C HIS A 222 -7.68 -0.31 0.66
N LEU A 223 -7.59 0.45 1.76
CA LEU A 223 -7.09 0.01 3.07
C LEU A 223 -5.74 -0.71 2.98
N CYS A 224 -4.86 -0.23 2.09
CA CYS A 224 -3.58 -0.88 1.85
C CYS A 224 -2.45 0.11 1.66
N PHE A 225 -1.23 -0.39 1.76
CA PHE A 225 -0.02 0.35 1.47
C PHE A 225 1.07 -0.59 1.00
N PHE A 226 2.04 -0.02 0.29
CA PHE A 226 3.28 -0.69 -0.07
C PHE A 226 4.44 -0.15 0.75
N VAL A 227 5.34 -1.03 1.15
CA VAL A 227 6.68 -0.68 1.64
C VAL A 227 7.68 -1.25 0.65
N TYR A 228 8.49 -0.40 0.02
CA TYR A 228 9.41 -0.81 -1.02
C TYR A 228 10.82 -0.28 -0.79
N ALA A 229 11.83 -1.01 -1.27
CA ALA A 229 13.21 -0.56 -1.20
C ALA A 229 13.45 0.55 -2.23
N ALA A 230 13.74 1.76 -1.76
CA ALA A 230 14.00 2.95 -2.55
C ALA A 230 15.49 3.08 -2.93
N SER A 231 16.22 1.96 -2.98
CA SER A 231 17.66 1.93 -3.20
C SER A 231 18.05 2.64 -4.50
N LYS A 232 18.99 3.57 -4.40
CA LYS A 232 19.65 4.20 -5.55
C LYS A 232 20.72 3.25 -6.08
N GLY A 233 20.32 2.23 -6.83
CA GLY A 233 21.22 1.29 -7.50
C GLY A 233 20.47 0.09 -8.06
N ASP A 234 21.02 -0.51 -9.12
CA ASP A 234 20.40 -1.62 -9.88
C ASP A 234 20.34 -2.97 -9.12
N PHE A 235 20.63 -2.98 -7.82
CA PHE A 235 20.72 -4.22 -7.03
C PHE A 235 19.69 -4.25 -5.90
N VAL A 236 18.78 -5.20 -5.99
CA VAL A 236 17.81 -5.55 -4.96
C VAL A 236 18.44 -6.61 -4.06
N LEU A 237 18.57 -6.32 -2.76
CA LEU A 237 19.39 -7.12 -1.84
C LEU A 237 18.70 -8.41 -1.35
N GLY A 238 17.42 -8.63 -1.62
CA GLY A 238 16.67 -9.77 -1.05
C GLY A 238 16.12 -9.52 0.35
N GLY A 239 16.26 -8.30 0.89
CA GLY A 239 15.99 -8.04 2.31
C GLY A 239 14.51 -8.14 2.67
N LEU A 240 13.62 -7.61 1.82
CA LEU A 240 12.18 -7.72 2.07
C LEU A 240 11.68 -9.14 1.79
N GLN A 241 12.27 -9.84 0.82
CA GLN A 241 12.00 -11.24 0.59
C GLN A 241 12.38 -12.11 1.80
N ALA A 242 13.60 -11.96 2.33
CA ALA A 242 14.05 -12.70 3.50
C ALA A 242 13.13 -12.43 4.71
N LEU A 243 12.76 -11.18 4.94
CA LEU A 243 11.79 -10.82 5.98
C LEU A 243 10.44 -11.53 5.78
N PHE A 244 9.92 -11.51 4.56
CA PHE A 244 8.65 -12.16 4.22
C PHE A 244 8.71 -13.67 4.51
N GLU A 245 9.81 -14.31 4.15
CA GLU A 245 10.02 -15.75 4.32
C GLU A 245 10.31 -16.16 5.78
N THR A 246 10.82 -15.29 6.65
CA THR A 246 11.27 -15.74 7.98
C THR A 246 10.81 -14.95 9.20
N GLU A 247 10.30 -13.72 9.06
CA GLU A 247 10.12 -12.80 10.22
C GLU A 247 8.74 -12.10 10.30
N LEU A 248 7.72 -12.47 9.50
CA LEU A 248 6.41 -11.76 9.55
C LEU A 248 5.66 -11.88 10.89
N ASN A 249 6.03 -12.82 11.76
CA ASN A 249 5.40 -13.03 13.07
C ASN A 249 6.01 -12.19 14.21
N ARG A 250 6.90 -11.22 13.91
CA ARG A 250 7.69 -10.48 14.92
C ARG A 250 7.29 -9.01 15.17
#